data_AF-A0A414YBT4-F1
#
_entry.id   AF-A0A414YBT4-F1
#
_cell.length_a   1.000
_cell.length_b   1.000
_cell.length_c   1.000
_cell.angle_alpha   90.00
_cell.angle_beta   90.00
_cell.angle_gamma   90.00
#
_symmetry.space_group_name_H-M   'P 1'
#
loop_
_entity.id
_entity.type
_entity.pdbx_description
1 polymer ?
#
loop_
_entity_poly.entity_id
_entity_poly.type
_entity_poly.pdbx_seq_one_letter_code
_entity_poly.pdbx_strand_id
1 'polypeptide(L)' 'MGTAETQQALAFATMCVDLTAKAEGCSRQEMYLRMKKVGLIHGLTTRLDALHTQSKDSVVAALQTALHRLETANN' A
#
# COMPACT_ATOMS: atom_id res chain seq x y z
N MET A 1 -21.31 8.88 1.99
CA MET A 1 -19.95 8.31 2.04
C MET A 1 -19.62 8.05 3.50
N GLY A 2 -19.66 6.79 3.90
CA GLY A 2 -19.63 6.40 5.30
C GLY A 2 -18.21 6.50 5.85
N THR A 3 -18.06 7.05 7.04
CA THR A 3 -16.77 7.11 7.77
C THR A 3 -16.10 5.74 7.93
N ALA A 4 -16.87 4.65 7.86
CA ALA A 4 -16.41 3.27 7.90
C ALA A 4 -15.47 2.89 6.74
N GLU A 5 -15.79 3.30 5.51
CA GLU A 5 -14.99 2.96 4.31
C GLU A 5 -13.60 3.60 4.40
N THR A 6 -13.54 4.85 4.87
CA THR A 6 -12.29 5.57 5.09
C THR A 6 -11.43 4.93 6.17
N GLN A 7 -12.03 4.50 7.29
CA GLN A 7 -11.28 3.82 8.37
C GLN A 7 -10.73 2.47 7.91
N GLN A 8 -11.51 1.71 7.15
CA GLN A 8 -11.05 0.43 6.57
C GLN A 8 -9.92 0.64 5.56
N ALA A 9 -10.03 1.68 4.72
CA ALA A 9 -8.97 2.05 3.78
C ALA A 9 -7.67 2.41 4.49
N LEU A 10 -7.76 3.20 5.57
CA LEU A 10 -6.61 3.62 6.35
C LEU A 10 -5.94 2.43 7.09
N ALA A 11 -6.75 1.55 7.69
CA ALA A 11 -6.27 0.35 8.35
C ALA A 11 -5.58 -0.60 7.35
N PHE A 12 -6.16 -0.76 6.16
CA PHE A 12 -5.60 -1.58 5.10
C PHE A 12 -4.29 -1.01 4.56
N ALA A 13 -4.25 0.29 4.27
CA ALA A 13 -3.03 0.96 3.85
C ALA A 13 -1.93 0.82 4.90
N THR A 14 -2.27 0.95 6.19
CA THR A 14 -1.32 0.80 7.30
C THR A 14 -0.79 -0.63 7.44
N MET A 15 -1.63 -1.64 7.20
CA MET A 15 -1.21 -3.05 7.15
C MET A 15 -0.30 -3.31 5.94
N CYS A 16 -0.68 -2.81 4.76
CA CYS A 16 0.11 -2.97 3.54
C CYS A 16 1.50 -2.35 3.67
N VAL A 17 1.57 -1.12 4.19
CA VAL A 17 2.83 -0.43 4.47
C VAL A 17 3.68 -1.24 5.45
N ASP A 18 3.09 -1.82 6.50
CA ASP A 18 3.83 -2.61 7.49
C ASP A 18 4.40 -3.89 6.92
N LEU A 19 3.60 -4.65 6.18
CA LEU A 19 4.03 -5.90 5.55
C LEU A 19 5.10 -5.63 4.48
N THR A 20 4.93 -4.59 3.69
CA THR A 20 5.91 -4.15 2.69
C THR A 20 7.20 -3.68 3.37
N ALA A 21 7.11 -2.88 4.43
CA ALA A 21 8.25 -2.41 5.20
C ALA A 21 9.03 -3.56 5.84
N LYS A 22 8.32 -4.54 6.41
CA LYS A 22 8.93 -5.73 7.03
C LYS A 22 9.66 -6.59 6.01
N ALA A 23 9.09 -6.74 4.80
CA ALA A 23 9.74 -7.49 3.73
C ALA A 23 10.99 -6.78 3.18
N GLU A 24 10.95 -5.46 3.06
CA GLU A 24 12.09 -4.62 2.61
C GLU A 24 13.10 -4.32 3.73
N GLY A 25 12.84 -4.74 4.98
CA GLY A 25 13.69 -4.42 6.13
C GLY A 25 13.73 -2.93 6.51
N CYS A 26 12.71 -2.16 6.10
CA CYS A 26 12.64 -0.71 6.31
C CYS A 26 11.66 -0.35 7.44
N SER A 27 11.74 0.89 7.93
CA SER A 27 10.74 1.41 8.88
C SER A 27 9.40 1.69 8.20
N ARG A 28 8.29 1.43 8.91
CA ARG A 28 6.92 1.71 8.43
C ARG A 28 6.74 3.16 7.95
N GLN A 29 7.32 4.13 8.67
CA GLN A 29 7.26 5.54 8.27
C GLN A 29 7.97 5.80 6.94
N GLU A 30 9.14 5.22 6.74
CA GLU A 30 9.90 5.39 5.50
C GLU A 30 9.17 4.74 4.32
N MET A 31 8.63 3.54 4.52
CA MET A 31 7.80 2.87 3.53
C MET A 31 6.55 3.68 3.18
N TYR A 32 5.87 4.25 4.18
CA TYR A 32 4.73 5.14 3.97
C TYR A 32 5.10 6.36 3.11
N LEU A 33 6.25 6.99 3.40
CA LEU A 33 6.77 8.11 2.62
C LEU A 33 7.08 7.72 1.18
N ARG A 34 7.74 6.57 0.94
CA ARG A 34 8.02 6.06 -0.41
C ARG A 34 6.73 5.78 -1.19
N MET A 35 5.79 5.05 -0.58
CA MET A 35 4.48 4.76 -1.18
C MET A 35 3.66 6.02 -1.42
N LYS A 36 3.74 7.03 -0.54
CA LYS A 36 3.10 8.34 -0.74
C LYS A 36 3.76 9.10 -1.89
N LYS A 37 5.10 9.10 -1.98
CA LYS A 37 5.87 9.79 -3.02
C LYS A 37 5.51 9.29 -4.42
N VAL A 38 5.32 7.98 -4.57
CA VAL A 38 4.92 7.36 -5.84
C VAL A 38 3.40 7.30 -6.06
N GLY A 39 2.60 7.89 -5.17
CA GLY A 39 1.13 7.94 -5.30
C GLY A 39 0.38 6.64 -5.01
N LEU A 40 1.07 5.60 -4.52
CA LEU A 40 0.52 4.26 -4.26
C LEU A 40 -0.58 4.26 -3.17
N ILE A 41 -0.45 5.14 -2.16
CA ILE A 41 -1.44 5.30 -1.09
C ILE A 41 -2.82 5.70 -1.65
N HIS A 42 -2.85 6.56 -2.67
CA HIS A 42 -4.10 7.02 -3.29
C HIS A 42 -4.75 5.93 -4.15
N GLY A 43 -3.92 5.05 -4.75
CA GLY A 43 -4.39 3.87 -5.48
C GLY A 43 -4.98 2.80 -4.55
N LEU A 44 -4.46 2.67 -3.34
CA LEU A 44 -4.96 1.73 -2.33
C LEU A 44 -6.33 2.13 -1.78
N THR A 45 -6.54 3.42 -1.49
CA THR A 45 -7.83 3.91 -1.00
C THR A 45 -8.94 3.79 -2.04
N THR A 46 -8.62 3.93 -3.33
CA THR A 46 -9.60 3.81 -4.43
C THR A 46 -9.89 2.36 -4.84
N ARG A 47 -8.95 1.44 -4.64
CA ARG A 47 -9.11 0.02 -5.00
C ARG A 47 -9.53 -0.87 -3.84
N LEU A 48 -9.91 -0.30 -2.70
CA LEU A 48 -10.23 -1.04 -1.48
C LEU A 48 -11.29 -2.13 -1.70
N ASP A 49 -12.30 -1.83 -2.50
CA ASP A 49 -13.39 -2.76 -2.82
C ASP A 49 -12.90 -3.97 -3.65
N ALA A 50 -12.03 -3.74 -4.63
CA ALA A 50 -11.40 -4.80 -5.42
C ALA A 50 -10.38 -5.62 -4.60
N LEU A 51 -9.75 -4.98 -3.62
CA LEU A 51 -8.76 -5.60 -2.75
C LEU A 51 -9.38 -6.51 -1.68
N HIS A 52 -10.64 -6.28 -1.30
CA HIS A 52 -11.36 -7.17 -0.38
C HIS A 52 -11.52 -8.60 -0.90
N THR A 53 -11.54 -8.79 -2.22
CA THR A 53 -11.66 -10.13 -2.83
C THR A 53 -10.30 -10.84 -2.96
N GLN A 54 -9.19 -10.12 -2.82
CA GLN A 54 -7.84 -10.67 -2.98
C GLN A 54 -7.19 -11.06 -1.64
N SER A 55 -6.42 -12.14 -1.66
CA SER A 55 -5.60 -12.55 -0.51
C SER A 55 -4.54 -11.50 -0.19
N LYS A 56 -4.33 -11.24 1.11
CA LYS A 56 -3.37 -10.25 1.63
C LYS A 56 -1.96 -10.42 1.05
N ASP A 57 -1.49 -11.66 0.90
CA ASP A 57 -0.18 -11.97 0.31
C ASP A 57 -0.04 -11.48 -1.14
N SER A 58 -1.03 -11.75 -1.99
CA SER A 58 -1.03 -11.28 -3.38
C SER A 58 -1.05 -9.76 -3.48
N VAL A 59 -1.74 -9.09 -2.56
CA VAL A 59 -1.77 -7.63 -2.50
C VAL A 59 -0.40 -7.07 -2.13
N VAL A 60 0.25 -7.66 -1.11
CA VAL A 60 1.58 -7.22 -0.67
C VAL A 60 2.62 -7.46 -1.76
N ALA A 61 2.61 -8.61 -2.42
CA ALA A 61 3.51 -8.90 -3.53
C ALA A 61 3.30 -7.94 -4.72
N ALA A 62 2.04 -7.64 -5.06
CA ALA A 62 1.71 -6.67 -6.10
C ALA A 62 2.14 -5.25 -5.72
N LEU A 63 1.99 -4.87 -4.45
CA LEU A 63 2.42 -3.58 -3.92
C LEU A 63 3.93 -3.42 -3.95
N GLN A 64 4.69 -4.45 -3.53
CA GLN A 64 6.15 -4.45 -3.61
C GLN A 64 6.62 -4.30 -5.06
N THR A 65 6.03 -5.08 -5.96
CA THR A 65 6.34 -5.00 -7.40
C THR A 65 6.02 -3.61 -7.96
N ALA A 66 4.85 -3.05 -7.61
CA ALA A 66 4.46 -1.72 -8.04
C ALA A 66 5.38 -0.63 -7.47
N LEU A 67 5.73 -0.74 -6.18
CA LEU A 67 6.64 0.18 -5.52
C LEU A 67 8.00 0.19 -6.20
N HIS A 68 8.62 -0.99 -6.39
CA HIS A 68 9.94 -1.09 -7.02
C HIS A 68 9.94 -0.56 -8.46
N ARG A 69 8.88 -0.84 -9.22
CA ARG A 69 8.70 -0.31 -10.58
C ARG A 69 8.57 1.21 -10.59
N LEU A 70 7.80 1.78 -9.67
CA LEU A 70 7.60 3.23 -9.58
C LEU A 70 8.84 3.95 -9.04
N GLU A 71 9.56 3.35 -8.10
CA GLU A 71 10.84 3.87 -7.61
C GLU A 71 11.88 3.89 -8.73
N THR A 72 11.93 2.84 -9.55
CA THR A 72 12.81 2.79 -10.74
C THR A 72 12.38 3.78 -11.82
N ALA A 73 11.08 3.98 -12.03
CA ALA A 73 10.58 4.93 -13.02
C ALA A 73 10.74 6.41 -12.61
N ASN A 74 10.91 6.67 -11.31
CA ASN A 74 11.02 8.02 -10.73
C ASN A 74 12.48 8.41 -10.38
N ASN A 75 13.47 7.61 -10.82
CA ASN A 75 14.90 7.85 -10.64
C ASN A 75 15.61 7.85 -11.99
#